data_AF-A0A9X1KSP0-F1
#
_entry.id   AF-A0A9X1KSP0-F1
#
_cell.length_a   1.000
_cell.length_b   1.000
_cell.length_c   1.000
_cell.angle_alpha   90.00
_cell.angle_beta   90.00
_cell.angle_gamma   90.00
#
_symmetry.space_group_name_H-M   'P 1'
#
loop_
_entity.id
_entity.type
_entity.pdbx_description
1 polymer ?
#
loop_
_entity_poly.entity_id
_entity_poly.type
_entity_poly.pdbx_seq_one_letter_code
_entity_poly.pdbx_strand_id
1 'polypeptide(L)'
;MNYIQNAPHILFLVLIVILLSYGFYRGNEILDINVHDTYFVISWKHLMILISILYGLLALIYFALLKLDFSLINWMTISHVLISIIGLVVLFTLPKFMRESLPVDLSAIMENARFNQRIGYAIATSIFALLGAQLLFLINVIYALIKGRF
;
A
#
# COMPACT_ATOMS: atom_id res chain seq x y z
N MET A 1 4.96 -23.60 11.91
CA MET A 1 5.54 -22.96 10.72
C MET A 1 4.67 -21.77 10.35
N ASN A 2 5.20 -20.55 10.35
CA ASN A 2 4.41 -19.33 10.08
C ASN A 2 4.10 -19.22 8.58
N TYR A 3 2.83 -19.22 8.20
CA TYR A 3 2.38 -19.15 6.80
C TYR A 3 2.96 -17.96 6.03
N ILE A 4 3.06 -16.80 6.71
CA ILE A 4 3.64 -15.56 6.15
C ILE A 4 5.10 -15.75 5.69
N GLN A 5 5.87 -16.61 6.36
CA GLN A 5 7.27 -16.86 6.00
C GLN A 5 7.39 -17.80 4.80
N ASN A 6 6.55 -18.83 4.76
CA ASN A 6 6.66 -19.91 3.77
C ASN A 6 5.95 -19.58 2.45
N ALA A 7 4.90 -18.76 2.50
CA ALA A 7 4.08 -18.43 1.34
C ALA A 7 3.66 -16.95 1.28
N PRO A 8 4.58 -15.98 1.45
CA PRO A 8 4.27 -14.55 1.37
C PRO A 8 3.67 -14.15 0.01
N HIS A 9 4.09 -14.81 -1.07
CA HIS A 9 3.58 -14.56 -2.43
C HIS A 9 2.07 -14.82 -2.54
N ILE A 10 1.54 -15.83 -1.83
CA ILE A 10 0.09 -16.13 -1.85
C ILE A 10 -0.72 -14.98 -1.23
N LEU A 11 -0.22 -14.37 -0.14
CA LEU A 11 -0.89 -13.24 0.50
C LEU A 11 -0.99 -12.03 -0.44
N PHE A 12 0.06 -11.78 -1.22
CA PHE A 12 0.02 -10.74 -2.26
C PHE A 12 -0.91 -11.09 -3.43
N LEU A 13 -0.98 -12.36 -3.84
CA LEU A 13 -1.94 -12.80 -4.86
C LEU A 13 -3.39 -12.61 -4.39
N VAL A 14 -3.70 -12.97 -3.15
CA VAL A 14 -5.02 -12.71 -2.55
C VAL A 14 -5.31 -11.21 -2.51
N LEU A 15 -4.34 -10.39 -2.10
CA LEU A 15 -4.48 -8.94 -2.10
C LEU A 15 -4.79 -8.39 -3.51
N ILE A 16 -4.12 -8.89 -4.54
CA ILE A 16 -4.36 -8.48 -5.94
C ILE A 16 -5.81 -8.76 -6.34
N VAL A 17 -6.35 -9.93 -6.01
CA VAL A 17 -7.75 -10.26 -6.30
C VAL A 17 -8.70 -9.26 -5.63
N ILE A 18 -8.44 -8.90 -4.37
CA ILE A 18 -9.23 -7.91 -3.63
C ILE A 18 -9.12 -6.53 -4.29
N LEU A 19 -7.91 -6.08 -4.65
CA LEU A 19 -7.67 -4.78 -5.28
C LEU A 19 -8.36 -4.66 -6.64
N LEU A 20 -8.23 -5.68 -7.49
CA LEU A 20 -8.91 -5.71 -8.78
C LEU A 20 -10.42 -5.71 -8.59
N SER A 21 -10.96 -6.54 -7.70
CA SER A 21 -12.40 -6.57 -7.40
C SER A 21 -12.92 -5.20 -6.98
N TYR A 22 -12.20 -4.52 -6.08
CA TYR A 22 -12.54 -3.17 -5.65
C TYR A 22 -12.44 -2.12 -6.78
N GLY A 23 -11.40 -2.20 -7.60
CA GLY A 23 -11.19 -1.29 -8.74
C GLY A 23 -12.25 -1.42 -9.83
N PHE A 24 -12.67 -2.65 -10.16
CA PHE A 24 -13.76 -2.89 -11.10
C PHE A 24 -15.12 -2.51 -10.51
N TYR A 25 -15.34 -2.74 -9.22
CA TYR A 25 -16.56 -2.30 -8.53
C TYR A 25 -16.74 -0.77 -8.58
N ARG A 26 -15.67 0.01 -8.36
CA ARG A 26 -15.69 1.48 -8.45
C ARG A 26 -15.32 2.01 -9.84
N GLY A 27 -15.56 1.23 -10.90
CA GLY A 27 -14.91 1.41 -12.21
C GLY A 27 -15.13 2.76 -12.90
N ASN A 28 -16.23 3.46 -12.59
CA ASN A 28 -16.57 4.78 -13.15
C ASN A 28 -16.22 5.93 -12.22
N GLU A 29 -15.79 5.64 -10.99
CA GLU A 29 -15.38 6.67 -10.06
C GLU A 29 -13.99 7.20 -10.45
N ILE A 30 -13.85 8.50 -10.32
CA ILE A 30 -12.65 9.23 -10.70
C ILE A 30 -12.03 9.82 -9.44
N LEU A 31 -10.71 9.80 -9.39
CA LEU A 31 -9.92 10.51 -8.41
C LEU A 31 -9.30 11.73 -9.11
N ASP A 32 -9.76 12.91 -8.69
CA ASP A 32 -9.25 14.19 -9.15
C ASP A 32 -8.26 14.74 -8.12
N ILE A 33 -7.02 14.93 -8.53
CA ILE A 33 -5.94 15.48 -7.69
C ILE A 33 -5.52 16.81 -8.30
N ASN A 34 -5.69 17.90 -7.53
CA ASN A 34 -5.15 19.19 -7.91
C ASN A 34 -3.63 19.21 -7.65
N VAL A 35 -2.84 19.49 -8.69
CA VAL A 35 -1.39 19.62 -8.67
C VAL A 35 -1.03 21.01 -9.22
N HIS A 36 -0.89 21.97 -8.32
CA HIS A 36 -0.76 23.40 -8.67
C HIS A 36 -1.91 23.82 -9.61
N ASP A 37 -1.59 24.30 -10.81
CA ASP A 37 -2.57 24.79 -11.77
C ASP A 37 -3.11 23.70 -12.73
N THR A 38 -2.80 22.43 -12.46
CA THR A 38 -3.22 21.29 -13.30
C THR A 38 -4.02 20.27 -12.49
N TYR A 39 -4.98 19.62 -13.16
CA TYR A 39 -5.73 18.51 -12.57
C TYR A 39 -5.20 17.18 -13.11
N PHE A 40 -4.74 16.32 -12.21
CA PHE A 40 -4.45 14.93 -12.52
C PHE A 40 -5.71 14.10 -12.27
N VAL A 41 -6.20 13.46 -13.32
CA VAL A 41 -7.46 12.72 -13.34
C VAL A 41 -7.15 11.26 -13.58
N ILE A 42 -7.44 10.39 -12.61
CA ILE A 42 -7.27 8.94 -12.74
C ILE A 42 -8.49 8.20 -12.23
N SER A 43 -9.01 7.24 -13.00
CA SER A 43 -10.10 6.40 -12.49
C SER A 43 -9.60 5.43 -11.41
N TRP A 44 -10.46 5.07 -10.46
CA TRP A 44 -10.17 4.02 -9.47
C TRP A 44 -9.75 2.70 -10.09
N LYS A 45 -10.35 2.32 -11.23
CA LYS A 45 -9.98 1.10 -11.98
C LYS A 45 -8.51 1.09 -12.39
N HIS A 46 -8.06 2.11 -13.11
CA HIS A 46 -6.66 2.21 -13.56
C HIS A 46 -5.68 2.25 -12.38
N LEU A 47 -6.02 2.96 -11.29
CA LEU A 47 -5.19 3.00 -10.08
C LEU A 47 -5.05 1.60 -9.44
N MET A 48 -6.15 0.88 -9.26
CA MET A 48 -6.11 -0.48 -8.68
C MET A 48 -5.36 -1.47 -9.58
N ILE A 49 -5.47 -1.34 -10.91
CA ILE A 49 -4.70 -2.14 -11.86
C ILE A 49 -3.20 -1.86 -11.70
N LEU A 50 -2.79 -0.58 -11.63
CA LEU A 50 -1.39 -0.20 -11.44
C LEU A 50 -0.81 -0.79 -10.15
N ILE A 51 -1.54 -0.64 -9.03
CA ILE A 51 -1.11 -1.20 -7.74
C ILE A 51 -1.05 -2.73 -7.82
N SER A 52 -2.02 -3.37 -8.45
CA SER A 52 -2.03 -4.83 -8.64
C SER A 52 -0.82 -5.34 -9.42
N ILE A 53 -0.37 -4.61 -10.44
CA ILE A 53 0.85 -4.94 -11.19
C ILE A 53 2.08 -4.87 -10.26
N LEU A 54 2.20 -3.81 -9.46
CA LEU A 54 3.32 -3.66 -8.51
C LEU A 54 3.35 -4.82 -7.51
N TYR A 55 2.22 -5.14 -6.89
CA TYR A 55 2.12 -6.27 -5.97
C TYR A 55 2.31 -7.63 -6.66
N GLY A 56 1.97 -7.75 -7.94
CA GLY A 56 2.26 -8.92 -8.76
C GLY A 56 3.76 -9.15 -8.94
N LEU A 57 4.54 -8.09 -9.15
CA LEU A 57 6.00 -8.16 -9.21
C LEU A 57 6.59 -8.59 -7.87
N LEU A 58 6.09 -8.06 -6.74
CA LEU A 58 6.52 -8.48 -5.41
C LEU A 58 6.23 -9.98 -5.18
N ALA A 59 5.01 -10.43 -5.52
CA ALA A 59 4.62 -11.82 -5.40
C ALA A 59 5.50 -12.74 -6.24
N LEU A 60 5.79 -12.35 -7.49
CA LEU A 60 6.63 -13.10 -8.41
C LEU A 60 8.05 -13.27 -7.88
N ILE A 61 8.66 -12.20 -7.33
CA ILE A 61 10.01 -12.26 -6.78
C ILE A 61 10.05 -13.16 -5.54
N TYR A 62 9.10 -13.02 -4.61
CA TYR A 62 9.01 -13.92 -3.46
C TYR A 62 8.83 -15.38 -3.88
N PHE A 63 7.96 -15.63 -4.86
CA PHE A 63 7.75 -16.97 -5.41
C PHE A 63 9.05 -17.53 -6.00
N ALA A 64 9.76 -16.75 -6.82
CA ALA A 64 11.01 -17.18 -7.45
C ALA A 64 12.10 -17.49 -6.42
N LEU A 65 12.29 -16.63 -5.42
CA LEU A 65 13.29 -16.86 -4.37
C LEU A 65 13.01 -18.12 -3.57
N LEU A 66 11.75 -18.34 -3.18
CA LEU A 66 11.35 -19.55 -2.44
C LEU A 66 11.42 -20.80 -3.30
N LYS A 67 11.05 -20.71 -4.58
CA LYS A 67 11.09 -21.84 -5.52
C LYS A 67 12.52 -22.27 -5.86
N LEU A 68 13.48 -21.36 -5.74
CA LEU A 68 14.91 -21.59 -5.97
C LEU A 68 15.68 -21.78 -4.65
N ASP A 69 14.99 -22.04 -3.54
CA ASP A 69 15.56 -22.33 -2.21
C ASP A 69 16.52 -21.26 -1.66
N PHE A 70 16.26 -19.99 -1.99
CA PHE A 70 17.00 -18.86 -1.42
C PHE A 70 16.57 -18.55 0.02
N SER A 71 17.55 -18.13 0.82
CA SER A 71 17.38 -17.82 2.24
C SER A 71 16.90 -16.40 2.49
N LEU A 72 15.61 -16.21 2.78
CA LEU A 72 15.06 -14.93 3.21
C LEU A 72 15.18 -14.73 4.73
N ILE A 73 15.32 -13.47 5.17
CA ILE A 73 15.28 -13.12 6.58
C ILE A 73 13.83 -13.05 7.04
N ASN A 74 13.46 -13.92 7.98
CA ASN A 74 12.07 -14.13 8.43
C ASN A 74 11.38 -12.86 8.94
N TRP A 75 12.04 -12.08 9.80
CA TRP A 75 11.43 -10.87 10.37
C TRP A 75 11.20 -9.81 9.29
N MET A 76 12.12 -9.71 8.31
CA MET A 76 11.99 -8.77 7.20
C MET A 76 10.83 -9.16 6.29
N THR A 77 10.69 -10.44 5.97
CA THR A 77 9.55 -10.95 5.19
C THR A 77 8.22 -10.66 5.90
N ILE A 78 8.13 -10.94 7.20
CA ILE A 78 6.90 -10.68 7.97
C ILE A 78 6.58 -9.19 7.99
N SER A 79 7.54 -8.33 8.35
CA SER A 79 7.34 -6.89 8.41
C SER A 79 6.95 -6.31 7.05
N HIS A 80 7.62 -6.74 5.97
CA HIS A 80 7.28 -6.30 4.63
C HIS A 80 5.83 -6.63 4.28
N VAL A 81 5.42 -7.89 4.46
CA VAL A 81 4.06 -8.34 4.11
C VAL A 81 3.01 -7.60 4.94
N LEU A 82 3.19 -7.52 6.26
CA LEU A 82 2.24 -6.88 7.16
C LEU A 82 2.12 -5.38 6.89
N ILE A 83 3.24 -4.66 6.78
CA ILE A 83 3.22 -3.22 6.51
C ILE A 83 2.63 -2.93 5.13
N SER A 84 2.92 -3.76 4.12
CA SER A 84 2.36 -3.57 2.78
C SER A 84 0.85 -3.75 2.76
N ILE A 85 0.32 -4.81 3.37
CA ILE A 85 -1.14 -5.08 3.38
C ILE A 85 -1.85 -4.06 4.28
N ILE A 86 -1.42 -3.93 5.54
CA ILE A 86 -2.08 -3.04 6.51
C ILE A 86 -1.93 -1.58 6.09
N GLY A 87 -0.74 -1.18 5.65
CA GLY A 87 -0.47 0.18 5.20
C GLY A 87 -1.34 0.58 4.01
N LEU A 88 -1.62 -0.35 3.09
CA LEU A 88 -2.52 -0.08 1.96
C LEU A 88 -3.98 0.09 2.41
N VAL A 89 -4.44 -0.75 3.34
CA VAL A 89 -5.79 -0.62 3.93
C VAL A 89 -5.91 0.73 4.66
N VAL A 90 -4.92 1.10 5.47
CA VAL A 90 -4.90 2.38 6.18
C VAL A 90 -4.88 3.55 5.19
N LEU A 91 -4.05 3.49 4.15
CA LEU A 91 -3.94 4.54 3.13
C LEU A 91 -5.27 4.82 2.43
N PHE A 92 -6.06 3.79 2.10
CA PHE A 92 -7.36 3.96 1.44
C PHE A 92 -8.52 4.27 2.40
N THR A 93 -8.34 4.07 3.70
CA THR A 93 -9.39 4.33 4.70
C THR A 93 -9.26 5.70 5.34
N LEU A 94 -8.04 6.18 5.62
CA LEU A 94 -7.80 7.47 6.27
C LEU A 94 -8.49 8.66 5.58
N PRO A 95 -8.44 8.82 4.24
CA PRO A 95 -9.10 9.94 3.56
C PRO A 95 -10.61 10.01 3.82
N LYS A 96 -11.26 8.87 4.08
CA LYS A 96 -12.71 8.79 4.34
C LYS A 96 -13.13 9.44 5.65
N PHE A 97 -12.17 9.67 6.56
CA PHE A 97 -12.44 10.35 7.83
C PHE A 97 -12.31 11.87 7.73
N MET A 98 -11.79 12.42 6.63
CA MET A 98 -11.71 13.87 6.46
C MET A 98 -13.11 14.48 6.50
N ARG A 99 -13.26 15.57 7.26
CA ARG A 99 -14.51 16.27 7.49
C ARG A 99 -14.69 17.39 6.48
N GLU A 100 -15.91 17.56 6.00
CA GLU A 100 -16.27 18.74 5.23
C GLU A 100 -16.31 19.98 6.14
N SER A 101 -15.77 21.09 5.64
CA SER A 101 -15.90 22.39 6.29
C SER A 101 -17.24 23.03 5.90
N LEU A 102 -18.34 22.48 6.42
CA LEU A 102 -19.66 23.09 6.29
C LEU A 102 -19.72 24.38 7.14
N PRO A 103 -20.37 25.45 6.65
CA PRO A 103 -20.38 26.74 7.32
C PRO A 103 -21.36 26.72 8.50
N VAL A 104 -20.89 26.30 9.67
CA VAL A 104 -21.64 26.42 10.93
C VAL A 104 -21.18 27.67 11.68
N ASP A 105 -19.88 27.78 11.98
CA ASP A 105 -19.21 28.97 12.50
C ASP A 105 -17.68 28.88 12.32
N LEU A 106 -16.96 29.96 12.63
CA LEU A 106 -15.50 30.03 12.47
C LEU A 106 -14.77 29.00 13.36
N SER A 107 -15.25 28.75 14.58
CA SER A 107 -14.66 27.76 15.49
C SER A 107 -14.72 26.34 14.92
N ALA A 108 -15.87 25.94 14.39
CA ALA A 108 -16.09 24.63 13.78
C ALA A 108 -15.25 24.46 12.51
N ILE A 109 -15.13 25.51 11.68
CA ILE A 109 -14.24 25.49 10.50
C ILE A 109 -12.79 25.26 10.93
N MET A 110 -12.31 25.99 11.95
CA MET A 110 -10.94 25.84 12.45
C MET A 110 -10.69 24.46 13.07
N GLU A 111 -11.66 23.90 13.80
CA GLU A 111 -11.55 22.56 14.36
C GLU A 111 -11.47 21.50 13.26
N ASN A 112 -12.36 21.54 12.28
CA ASN A 112 -12.39 20.60 11.16
C ASN A 112 -11.10 20.69 10.33
N ALA A 113 -10.58 21.90 10.08
CA ALA A 113 -9.31 22.09 9.40
C ALA A 113 -8.14 21.43 10.17
N ARG A 114 -8.05 21.64 11.50
CA ARG A 114 -7.03 21.01 12.34
C ARG A 114 -7.17 19.48 12.37
N PHE A 115 -8.39 18.96 12.39
CA PHE A 115 -8.63 17.52 12.33
C PHE A 115 -8.15 16.94 10.99
N ASN A 116 -8.52 17.56 9.87
CA ASN A 116 -8.10 17.13 8.53
C ASN A 116 -6.58 17.19 8.36
N GLN A 117 -5.91 18.20 8.95
CA GLN A 117 -4.46 18.28 8.94
C GLN A 117 -3.81 17.07 9.64
N ARG A 118 -4.36 16.60 10.78
CA ARG A 118 -3.87 15.40 11.46
C ARG A 118 -4.09 14.13 10.64
N ILE A 119 -5.24 14.01 9.97
CA ILE A 119 -5.48 12.92 9.02
C ILE A 119 -4.48 12.97 7.87
N GLY A 120 -4.19 14.16 7.35
CA GLY A 120 -3.15 14.37 6.33
C GLY A 120 -1.78 13.88 6.77
N TYR A 121 -1.35 14.18 8.01
CA TYR A 121 -0.12 13.63 8.56
C TYR A 121 -0.14 12.10 8.66
N ALA A 122 -1.26 11.50 9.10
CA ALA A 122 -1.39 10.05 9.16
C ALA A 122 -1.32 9.39 7.77
N ILE A 123 -1.90 10.02 6.74
CA ILE A 123 -1.80 9.57 5.34
C ILE A 123 -0.33 9.62 4.90
N ALA A 124 0.35 10.74 5.12
CA ALA A 124 1.76 10.89 4.77
C ALA A 124 2.64 9.84 5.47
N THR A 125 2.45 9.62 6.77
CA THR A 125 3.15 8.56 7.51
C THR A 125 2.88 7.17 6.93
N SER A 126 1.65 6.88 6.51
CA SER A 126 1.30 5.60 5.89
C SER A 126 2.02 5.41 4.54
N ILE A 127 2.13 6.47 3.74
CA ILE A 127 2.91 6.46 2.49
C ILE A 127 4.39 6.18 2.78
N PHE A 128 5.00 6.88 3.75
CA PHE A 128 6.40 6.63 4.12
C PHE A 128 6.63 5.22 4.67
N ALA A 129 5.68 4.67 5.44
CA ALA A 129 5.75 3.29 5.91
C ALA A 129 5.71 2.28 4.74
N LEU A 130 4.84 2.50 3.75
CA LEU A 130 4.77 1.67 2.55
C LEU A 130 6.06 1.74 1.73
N LEU A 131 6.63 2.94 1.53
CA LEU A 131 7.92 3.11 0.85
C LEU A 131 9.06 2.42 1.63
N GLY A 132 9.09 2.57 2.94
CA GLY A 132 10.04 1.89 3.82
C GLY A 132 9.93 0.37 3.75
N ALA A 133 8.72 -0.17 3.62
CA ALA A 133 8.50 -1.59 3.40
C ALA A 133 9.13 -2.07 2.09
N GLN A 134 9.00 -1.31 0.99
CA GLN A 134 9.61 -1.67 -0.30
C GLN A 134 11.14 -1.68 -0.21
N LEU A 135 11.74 -0.71 0.48
CA LEU A 135 13.19 -0.70 0.73
C LEU A 135 13.62 -1.92 1.55
N LEU A 136 12.87 -2.25 2.61
CA LEU A 136 13.13 -3.41 3.45
C LEU A 136 13.04 -4.72 2.64
N PHE A 137 12.08 -4.81 1.72
CA PHE A 137 12.00 -5.93 0.76
C PHE A 137 13.24 -6.03 -0.11
N LEU A 138 13.68 -4.93 -0.73
CA LEU A 138 14.87 -4.92 -1.58
C LEU A 138 16.13 -5.37 -0.81
N ILE A 139 16.31 -4.89 0.42
CA ILE A 139 17.43 -5.32 1.28
C ILE A 139 17.36 -6.83 1.55
N ASN A 140 16.17 -7.37 1.83
CA ASN A 140 15.99 -8.80 2.08
C ASN A 140 16.27 -9.65 0.84
N VAL A 141 15.85 -9.18 -0.35
CA VAL A 141 16.15 -9.83 -1.64
C VAL A 141 17.65 -9.81 -1.90
N ILE A 142 18.33 -8.67 -1.74
CA ILE A 142 19.78 -8.56 -1.94
C ILE A 142 20.52 -9.49 -0.98
N TYR A 143 20.12 -9.52 0.30
CA TYR A 143 20.68 -10.45 1.28
C TYR A 143 20.54 -11.90 0.83
N ALA A 144 19.35 -12.30 0.38
CA ALA A 144 19.09 -13.66 -0.07
C ALA A 144 19.99 -14.03 -1.27
N LEU A 145 20.14 -13.13 -2.24
CA LEU A 145 20.99 -13.35 -3.41
C LEU A 145 22.48 -13.46 -3.05
N ILE A 146 22.97 -12.65 -2.10
CA ILE A 146 24.37 -12.68 -1.63
C ILE A 146 24.66 -13.95 -0.83
N LYS A 147 23.77 -14.31 0.10
CA LYS A 147 23.93 -15.51 0.92
C LYS A 147 23.87 -16.79 0.09
N GLY A 148 23.13 -16.75 -1.02
CA GLY A 148 22.97 -17.87 -1.92
C GLY A 148 21.91 -18.88 -1.43
N ARG A 149 21.93 -20.04 -2.08
CA ARG A 149 21.00 -21.13 -1.82
C ARG A 149 21.54 -22.01 -0.70
N PHE A 150 20.63 -22.65 0.04
CA PHE A 150 21.00 -23.82 0.85
C PHE A 150 21.09 -25.06 -0.05
#